data_AF-A0A6P4YD18-F1
#
_entry.id   AF-A0A6P4YD18-F1
#
_cell.length_a   1.000
_cell.length_b   1.000
_cell.length_c   1.000
_cell.angle_alpha   90.00
_cell.angle_beta   90.00
_cell.angle_gamma   90.00
#
_symmetry.space_group_name_H-M   'P 1'
#
loop_
_entity.id
_entity.type
_entity.pdbx_description
1 polymer ?
#
loop_
_entity_poly.entity_id
_entity_poly.type
_entity_poly.pdbx_seq_one_letter_code
_entity_poly.pdbx_strand_id
1 'polypeptide(L)'
;MVVRSRSGRYVTILREPLRRLQSAFQYFHLERRFPGLKEQTPSGASYVSTFLKRPEFWDPQYRQPKTKRDREHFCFRNCMARDLGLNEKYYKNHTAVEDFIQGIDNDFTVVMILEYLSESLVLLKRRMCWTFHDILYRYDRRSSRKQRYTRNTPITVNMKDRFYKRNHADVMLYTHFKASFQRQIEKEGADFLQEVQYFKRLNEDVSHFCHSRKTARKMVVPKSKWNEAFSLDSSFCASYGKTRRYWHPLLTSVHHYTSKYNNK
;
A
#
# COMPACT_ATOMS: atom_id res chain seq x y z
N MET A 1 -4.44 3.72 2.08
CA MET A 1 -4.38 4.12 3.51
C MET A 1 -3.93 5.55 3.56
N VAL A 2 -4.75 6.45 4.08
CA VAL A 2 -4.36 7.85 4.33
C VAL A 2 -3.98 7.96 5.81
N VAL A 3 -2.83 8.52 6.10
CA VAL A 3 -2.41 8.82 7.47
C VAL A 3 -2.26 10.33 7.60
N ARG A 4 -2.92 10.91 8.61
CA ARG A 4 -2.77 12.32 8.97
C ARG A 4 -1.79 12.44 10.13
N SER A 5 -0.73 13.23 9.97
CA SER A 5 0.17 13.57 11.08
C SER A 5 -0.53 14.50 12.08
N ARG A 6 0.05 14.64 13.28
CA ARG A 6 -0.41 15.64 14.27
C ARG A 6 -0.33 17.08 13.76
N SER A 7 0.51 17.36 12.76
CA SER A 7 0.64 18.66 12.10
C SER A 7 -0.26 18.86 10.88
N GLY A 8 -1.19 17.95 10.60
CA GLY A 8 -2.12 18.05 9.47
C GLY A 8 -1.57 17.58 8.12
N ARG A 9 -0.42 16.88 8.10
CA ARG A 9 0.18 16.35 6.86
C ARG A 9 -0.46 15.04 6.44
N TYR A 10 -0.86 14.93 5.19
CA TYR A 10 -1.41 13.70 4.62
C TYR A 10 -0.33 12.89 3.93
N VAL A 11 -0.30 11.58 4.21
CA VAL A 11 0.56 10.63 3.50
C VAL A 11 -0.26 9.43 3.06
N THR A 12 0.11 8.87 1.92
CA THR A 12 -0.50 7.64 1.42
C THR A 12 0.50 6.76 0.70
N ILE A 13 0.06 5.56 0.31
CA ILE A 13 0.82 4.63 -0.50
C ILE A 13 -0.05 4.04 -1.60
N LEU A 14 0.46 4.09 -2.82
CA LEU A 14 -0.13 3.52 -4.02
C LEU A 14 0.66 2.27 -4.44
N ARG A 15 0.02 1.46 -5.29
CA ARG A 15 0.60 0.25 -5.87
C ARG A 15 0.14 0.14 -7.31
N GLU A 16 0.95 -0.46 -8.18
CA GLU A 16 0.55 -0.68 -9.57
C GLU A 16 -0.82 -1.39 -9.61
N PRO A 17 -1.81 -0.85 -10.36
CA PRO A 17 -3.21 -1.32 -10.27
C PRO A 17 -3.40 -2.82 -10.50
N LEU A 18 -2.70 -3.42 -11.45
CA LEU A 18 -2.81 -4.85 -11.74
C LEU A 18 -2.21 -5.69 -10.62
N ARG A 19 -1.01 -5.34 -10.13
CA ARG A 19 -0.38 -5.98 -8.96
C ARG A 19 -1.25 -5.84 -7.71
N ARG A 20 -1.94 -4.72 -7.53
CA ARG A 20 -2.92 -4.52 -6.45
C ARG A 20 -4.09 -5.49 -6.59
N LEU A 21 -4.66 -5.63 -7.78
CA LEU A 21 -5.76 -6.56 -8.05
C LEU A 21 -5.34 -8.01 -7.78
N GLN A 22 -4.22 -8.45 -8.34
CA GLN A 22 -3.73 -9.82 -8.14
C GLN A 22 -3.53 -10.14 -6.64
N SER A 23 -2.99 -9.17 -5.89
CA SER A 23 -2.81 -9.28 -4.44
C SER A 23 -4.16 -9.38 -3.71
N ALA A 24 -5.18 -8.66 -4.17
CA ALA A 24 -6.51 -8.73 -3.59
C ALA A 24 -7.19 -10.08 -3.85
N PHE A 25 -7.05 -10.64 -5.05
CA PHE A 25 -7.51 -12.01 -5.35
C PHE A 25 -6.88 -13.04 -4.42
N GLN A 26 -5.57 -12.95 -4.21
CA GLN A 26 -4.85 -13.90 -3.37
C GLN A 26 -5.15 -13.72 -1.87
N TYR A 27 -5.11 -12.49 -1.37
CA TYR A 27 -5.19 -12.21 0.07
C TYR A 27 -6.63 -12.23 0.59
N PHE A 28 -7.57 -11.65 -0.17
CA PHE A 28 -8.97 -11.52 0.25
C PHE A 28 -9.88 -12.60 -0.32
N HIS A 29 -9.35 -13.57 -1.08
CA HIS A 29 -10.15 -14.57 -1.78
C HIS A 29 -11.27 -13.91 -2.61
N LEU A 30 -10.87 -12.92 -3.42
CA LEU A 30 -11.80 -12.03 -4.11
C LEU A 30 -12.68 -12.79 -5.11
N GLU A 31 -12.27 -13.98 -5.58
CA GLU A 31 -13.08 -14.85 -6.43
C GLU A 31 -14.44 -15.17 -5.80
N ARG A 32 -14.52 -15.27 -4.47
CA ARG A 32 -15.77 -15.57 -3.76
C ARG A 32 -16.82 -14.48 -3.89
N ARG A 33 -16.42 -13.29 -4.35
CA ARG A 33 -17.32 -12.15 -4.61
C ARG A 33 -17.86 -12.13 -6.04
N PHE A 34 -17.39 -13.02 -6.91
CA PHE A 34 -17.84 -13.14 -8.30
C PHE A 34 -18.47 -14.52 -8.50
N PRO A 35 -19.80 -14.63 -8.50
CA PRO A 35 -20.50 -15.91 -8.68
C PRO A 35 -20.11 -16.56 -10.00
N GLY A 36 -19.82 -17.86 -10.00
CA GLY A 36 -19.43 -18.58 -11.20
C GLY A 36 -17.95 -18.41 -11.60
N LEU A 37 -17.19 -17.52 -10.96
CA LEU A 37 -15.79 -17.27 -11.35
C LEU A 37 -14.92 -18.50 -11.09
N LYS A 38 -15.07 -19.13 -9.92
CA LYS A 38 -14.30 -20.32 -9.55
C LYS A 38 -14.60 -21.47 -10.52
N GLU A 39 -15.87 -21.66 -10.86
CA GLU A 39 -16.36 -22.71 -11.74
C GLU A 39 -15.89 -22.50 -13.18
N GLN A 40 -15.80 -21.24 -13.63
CA GLN A 40 -15.27 -20.86 -14.95
C GLN A 40 -13.74 -20.77 -15.00
N THR A 41 -13.03 -21.03 -13.89
CA THR A 41 -11.57 -21.06 -13.89
C THR A 41 -11.05 -22.45 -14.25
N PRO A 42 -10.35 -22.61 -15.38
CA PRO A 42 -9.76 -23.89 -15.77
C PRO A 42 -8.79 -24.42 -14.72
N SER A 43 -8.66 -25.74 -14.64
CA SER A 43 -7.64 -26.37 -13.79
C SER A 43 -6.25 -25.80 -14.12
N GLY A 44 -5.46 -25.50 -13.08
CA GLY A 44 -4.14 -24.87 -13.21
C GLY A 44 -4.12 -23.36 -13.46
N ALA A 45 -5.25 -22.72 -13.83
CA ALA A 45 -5.31 -21.27 -14.00
C ALA A 45 -5.48 -20.50 -12.67
N SER A 46 -5.11 -19.22 -12.66
CA SER A 46 -5.40 -18.33 -11.52
C SER A 46 -6.76 -17.66 -11.66
N TYR A 47 -7.50 -17.47 -10.56
CA TYR A 47 -8.79 -16.79 -10.57
C TYR A 47 -8.71 -15.37 -11.17
N VAL A 48 -7.64 -14.65 -10.86
CA VAL A 48 -7.40 -13.31 -11.43
C VAL A 48 -7.27 -13.35 -12.95
N SER A 49 -6.65 -14.41 -13.52
CA SER A 49 -6.57 -14.56 -14.98
C SER A 49 -7.96 -14.76 -15.63
N THR A 50 -8.85 -15.55 -15.02
CA THR A 50 -10.24 -15.71 -15.49
C THR A 50 -10.99 -14.38 -15.43
N PHE A 51 -10.78 -13.60 -14.37
CA PHE A 51 -11.34 -12.25 -14.27
C PHE A 51 -10.88 -11.35 -15.43
N LEU A 52 -9.56 -11.25 -15.61
CA LEU A 52 -8.93 -10.37 -16.60
C LEU A 52 -9.23 -10.75 -18.06
N LYS A 53 -9.72 -11.98 -18.31
CA LYS A 53 -10.17 -12.38 -19.64
C LYS A 53 -11.43 -11.65 -20.09
N ARG A 54 -12.31 -11.21 -19.17
CA ARG A 54 -13.57 -10.52 -19.47
C ARG A 54 -14.00 -9.63 -18.29
N PRO A 55 -13.21 -8.62 -17.88
CA PRO A 55 -13.54 -7.81 -16.70
C PRO A 55 -14.93 -7.16 -16.81
N GLU A 56 -15.35 -6.74 -18.00
CA GLU A 56 -16.66 -6.16 -18.28
C GLU A 56 -17.82 -7.10 -17.93
N PHE A 57 -17.63 -8.41 -18.10
CA PHE A 57 -18.60 -9.42 -17.74
C PHE A 57 -18.70 -9.58 -16.22
N TRP A 58 -17.57 -9.55 -15.52
CA TRP A 58 -17.51 -9.78 -14.07
C TRP A 58 -17.90 -8.57 -13.23
N ASP A 59 -17.62 -7.35 -13.71
CA ASP A 59 -17.95 -6.09 -13.04
C ASP A 59 -19.39 -6.03 -12.47
N PRO A 60 -20.46 -6.27 -13.27
CA PRO A 60 -21.84 -6.21 -12.76
C PRO A 60 -22.20 -7.39 -11.83
N GLN A 61 -21.40 -8.46 -11.82
CA GLN A 61 -21.63 -9.66 -11.01
C GLN A 61 -21.00 -9.58 -9.62
N TYR A 62 -20.27 -8.49 -9.34
CA TYR A 62 -19.61 -8.32 -8.05
C TYR A 62 -20.63 -8.24 -6.91
N ARG A 63 -20.60 -9.22 -6.01
CA ARG A 63 -21.42 -9.25 -4.79
C ARG A 63 -20.76 -8.43 -3.70
N GLN A 64 -21.27 -7.21 -3.51
CA GLN A 64 -20.82 -6.35 -2.42
C GLN A 64 -21.01 -7.03 -1.05
N PRO A 65 -20.05 -6.85 -0.12
CA PRO A 65 -20.24 -7.30 1.25
C PRO A 65 -21.45 -6.63 1.93
N LYS A 66 -22.15 -7.39 2.79
CA LYS A 66 -23.36 -6.89 3.48
C LYS A 66 -23.04 -5.77 4.47
N THR A 67 -21.95 -5.91 5.24
CA THR A 67 -21.59 -4.95 6.29
C THR A 67 -20.74 -3.79 5.75
N LYS A 68 -20.92 -2.58 6.31
CA LYS A 68 -20.10 -1.40 5.94
C LYS A 68 -18.60 -1.65 6.14
N ARG A 69 -18.23 -2.27 7.27
CA ARG A 69 -16.85 -2.64 7.60
C ARG A 69 -16.22 -3.54 6.52
N ASP A 70 -16.96 -4.51 6.00
CA ASP A 70 -16.43 -5.37 4.95
C ASP A 70 -16.34 -4.62 3.60
N ARG A 71 -17.29 -3.73 3.28
CA ARG A 71 -17.25 -2.94 2.02
C ARG A 71 -16.01 -2.07 1.90
N GLU A 72 -15.46 -1.60 3.03
CA GLU A 72 -14.18 -0.89 3.06
C GLU A 72 -13.02 -1.77 2.58
N HIS A 73 -13.03 -3.06 2.93
CA HIS A 73 -11.91 -3.97 2.68
C HIS A 73 -11.98 -4.66 1.32
N PHE A 74 -13.17 -4.92 0.79
CA PHE A 74 -13.32 -5.57 -0.51
C PHE A 74 -13.54 -4.54 -1.62
N CYS A 75 -12.60 -4.50 -2.56
CA CYS A 75 -12.69 -3.66 -3.74
C CYS A 75 -11.89 -4.24 -4.90
N PHE A 76 -12.45 -4.16 -6.09
CA PHE A 76 -11.83 -4.63 -7.33
C PHE A 76 -11.68 -3.54 -8.40
N ARG A 77 -12.42 -2.43 -8.31
CA ARG A 77 -12.43 -1.33 -9.30
C ARG A 77 -12.08 0.02 -8.68
N ASN A 78 -11.07 0.71 -9.24
CA ASN A 78 -10.62 2.06 -8.85
C ASN A 78 -10.47 2.23 -7.33
N CYS A 79 -9.85 1.25 -6.69
CA CYS A 79 -9.87 1.14 -5.24
C CYS A 79 -8.99 2.16 -4.55
N MET A 80 -7.85 2.51 -5.16
CA MET A 80 -6.97 3.52 -4.58
C MET A 80 -7.62 4.90 -4.68
N ALA A 81 -8.21 5.25 -5.82
CA ALA A 81 -8.96 6.49 -5.99
C ALA A 81 -10.17 6.56 -5.04
N ARG A 82 -10.92 5.46 -4.89
CA ARG A 82 -12.02 5.34 -3.92
C ARG A 82 -11.55 5.59 -2.49
N ASP A 83 -10.48 4.92 -2.08
CA ASP A 83 -9.94 5.00 -0.73
C ASP A 83 -9.36 6.40 -0.42
N LEU A 84 -9.04 7.18 -1.46
CA LEU A 84 -8.64 8.59 -1.39
C LEU A 84 -9.82 9.57 -1.55
N GLY A 85 -11.05 9.09 -1.74
CA GLY A 85 -12.27 9.90 -1.71
C GLY A 85 -12.95 10.15 -3.05
N LEU A 86 -12.42 9.65 -4.17
CA LEU A 86 -13.09 9.81 -5.47
C LEU A 86 -14.40 9.01 -5.52
N ASN A 87 -15.52 9.70 -5.78
CA ASN A 87 -16.81 9.05 -5.91
C ASN A 87 -16.89 8.22 -7.21
N GLU A 88 -17.50 7.03 -7.12
CA GLU A 88 -17.66 6.08 -8.24
C GLU A 88 -18.31 6.68 -9.49
N LYS A 89 -19.22 7.65 -9.33
CA LYS A 89 -19.88 8.34 -10.47
C LYS A 89 -18.88 9.08 -11.37
N TYR A 90 -17.71 9.44 -10.84
CA TYR A 90 -16.67 10.17 -11.57
C TYR A 90 -15.59 9.28 -12.19
N TYR A 91 -15.58 7.97 -11.93
CA TYR A 91 -14.50 7.09 -12.41
C TYR A 91 -14.24 7.10 -13.92
N LYS A 92 -15.26 7.46 -14.71
CA LYS A 92 -15.16 7.55 -16.18
C LYS A 92 -15.03 8.99 -16.69
N ASN A 93 -15.19 9.99 -15.81
CA ASN A 93 -15.04 11.39 -16.19
C ASN A 93 -13.56 11.76 -16.10
N HIS A 94 -12.91 11.91 -17.24
CA HIS A 94 -11.47 12.16 -17.32
C HIS A 94 -11.07 13.45 -16.58
N THR A 95 -11.75 14.56 -16.86
CA THR A 95 -11.49 15.85 -16.20
C THR A 95 -11.66 15.77 -14.69
N ALA A 96 -12.75 15.15 -14.20
CA ALA A 96 -12.96 15.00 -12.77
C ALA A 96 -11.90 14.12 -12.09
N VAL A 97 -11.37 13.12 -12.80
CA VAL A 97 -10.25 12.29 -12.30
C VAL A 97 -8.96 13.10 -12.26
N GLU A 98 -8.68 13.91 -13.28
CA GLU A 98 -7.51 14.77 -13.34
C GLU A 98 -7.54 15.83 -12.22
N ASP A 99 -8.64 16.56 -12.06
CA ASP A 99 -8.84 17.53 -10.99
C ASP A 99 -8.64 16.89 -9.61
N PHE A 100 -9.18 15.69 -9.43
CA PHE A 100 -8.99 14.92 -8.21
C PHE A 100 -7.51 14.60 -7.96
N ILE A 101 -6.77 14.15 -8.99
CA ILE A 101 -5.34 13.84 -8.86
C ILE A 101 -4.55 15.09 -8.49
N GLN A 102 -4.85 16.25 -9.09
CA GLN A 102 -4.20 17.52 -8.74
C GLN A 102 -4.50 17.93 -7.30
N GLY A 103 -5.73 17.74 -6.82
CA GLY A 103 -6.08 17.95 -5.41
C GLY A 103 -5.22 17.11 -4.47
N ILE A 104 -5.06 15.82 -4.78
CA ILE A 104 -4.18 14.93 -3.99
C ILE A 104 -2.72 15.39 -4.04
N ASP A 105 -2.21 15.84 -5.19
CA ASP A 105 -0.81 16.27 -5.34
C ASP A 105 -0.52 17.55 -4.54
N ASN A 106 -1.52 18.42 -4.39
CA ASN A 106 -1.43 19.63 -3.57
C ASN A 106 -1.55 19.34 -2.07
N ASP A 107 -2.41 18.41 -1.66
CA ASP A 107 -2.74 18.17 -0.25
C ASP A 107 -1.78 17.19 0.44
N PHE A 108 -1.20 16.24 -0.32
CA PHE A 108 -0.40 15.17 0.25
C PHE A 108 1.08 15.54 0.32
N THR A 109 1.66 15.41 1.51
CA THR A 109 3.09 15.62 1.72
C THR A 109 3.94 14.59 0.99
N VAL A 110 3.53 13.31 1.03
CA VAL A 110 4.18 12.22 0.30
C VAL A 110 3.13 11.21 -0.15
N VAL A 111 3.12 10.92 -1.45
CA VAL A 111 2.43 9.77 -2.03
C VAL A 111 3.47 8.70 -2.37
N MET A 112 3.55 7.68 -1.53
CA MET A 112 4.53 6.59 -1.65
C MET A 112 4.15 5.61 -2.76
N ILE A 113 5.15 4.92 -3.34
CA ILE A 113 4.95 3.86 -4.34
C ILE A 113 5.45 2.54 -3.77
N LEU A 114 4.55 1.57 -3.61
CA LEU A 114 4.85 0.31 -2.94
C LEU A 114 5.95 -0.50 -3.65
N GLU A 115 6.06 -0.40 -4.98
CA GLU A 115 7.15 -1.04 -5.73
C GLU A 115 8.54 -0.50 -5.34
N TYR A 116 8.60 0.70 -4.75
CA TYR A 116 9.79 1.38 -4.26
C TYR A 116 9.64 1.71 -2.77
N LEU A 117 9.16 0.75 -1.98
CA LEU A 117 8.78 0.99 -0.57
C LEU A 117 9.94 1.56 0.26
N SER A 118 11.16 1.04 0.11
CA SER A 118 12.31 1.52 0.87
C SER A 118 12.67 2.96 0.51
N GLU A 119 12.70 3.28 -0.78
CA GLU A 119 12.91 4.63 -1.30
C GLU A 119 11.80 5.57 -0.81
N SER A 120 10.55 5.12 -0.86
CA SER A 120 9.38 5.85 -0.39
C SER A 120 9.44 6.18 1.09
N LEU A 121 9.88 5.23 1.92
CA LEU A 121 10.02 5.41 3.36
C LEU A 121 11.18 6.35 3.73
N VAL A 122 12.30 6.29 3.00
CA VAL A 122 13.41 7.24 3.20
C VAL A 122 13.01 8.65 2.77
N LEU A 123 12.29 8.80 1.66
CA LEU A 123 11.72 10.09 1.25
C LEU A 123 10.76 10.63 2.32
N LEU A 124 9.85 9.77 2.82
CA LEU A 124 8.93 10.11 3.90
C LEU A 124 9.69 10.56 5.16
N LYS A 125 10.74 9.82 5.54
CA LYS A 125 11.60 10.17 6.67
C LYS A 125 12.13 11.60 6.56
N ARG A 126 12.72 11.95 5.40
CA ARG A 126 13.26 13.29 5.15
C ARG A 126 12.18 14.37 5.24
N ARG A 127 10.99 14.14 4.68
CA ARG A 127 9.87 15.11 4.70
C ARG A 127 9.22 15.29 6.07
N MET A 128 9.27 14.27 6.92
CA MET A 128 8.66 14.27 8.24
C MET A 128 9.64 14.60 9.38
N CYS A 129 10.92 14.84 9.05
CA CYS A 129 12.01 14.98 10.03
C CYS A 129 12.08 13.76 10.98
N TRP A 130 11.78 12.58 10.45
CA TRP A 130 11.83 11.33 11.20
C TRP A 130 13.23 10.72 11.18
N THR A 131 13.40 9.71 12.01
CA THR A 131 14.61 8.88 12.08
C THR A 131 14.39 7.55 11.37
N PHE A 132 15.45 6.76 11.19
CA PHE A 132 15.28 5.38 10.71
C PHE A 132 14.41 4.54 11.62
N HIS A 133 14.44 4.78 12.93
CA HIS A 133 13.60 4.06 13.90
C HIS A 133 12.12 4.14 13.55
N ASP A 134 11.65 5.31 13.09
CA ASP A 134 10.23 5.59 12.81
C ASP A 134 9.72 4.94 11.52
N ILE A 135 10.62 4.58 10.61
CA ILE A 135 10.28 3.99 9.31
C ILE A 135 10.62 2.50 9.21
N LEU A 136 11.09 1.87 10.30
CA LEU A 136 11.33 0.44 10.37
C LEU A 136 10.02 -0.33 10.10
N TYR A 137 10.09 -1.35 9.25
CA TYR A 137 8.94 -2.19 8.93
C TYR A 137 9.35 -3.65 8.88
N ARG A 138 8.45 -4.54 9.34
CA ARG A 138 8.72 -5.97 9.32
C ARG A 138 8.99 -6.46 7.90
N TYR A 139 10.24 -6.84 7.66
CA TYR A 139 10.65 -7.45 6.41
C TYR A 139 10.62 -8.97 6.54
N ASP A 140 9.80 -9.61 5.71
CA ASP A 140 9.72 -11.06 5.62
C ASP A 140 10.04 -11.49 4.18
N ARG A 141 11.24 -12.07 3.98
CA ARG A 141 11.68 -12.65 2.70
C ARG A 141 10.77 -13.76 2.20
N ARG A 142 9.97 -14.41 3.06
CA ARG A 142 8.97 -15.41 2.64
C ARG A 142 7.71 -14.72 2.13
N SER A 143 7.30 -13.60 2.73
CA SER A 143 6.17 -12.79 2.25
C SER A 143 6.43 -12.19 0.87
N SER A 144 7.63 -11.67 0.59
CA SER A 144 8.00 -11.16 -0.74
C SER A 144 8.01 -12.26 -1.82
N ARG A 145 8.35 -13.50 -1.45
CA ARG A 145 8.24 -14.67 -2.33
C ARG A 145 6.80 -15.18 -2.49
N LYS A 146 5.97 -15.11 -1.45
CA LYS A 146 4.53 -15.45 -1.51
C LYS A 146 3.72 -14.47 -2.37
N GLN A 147 4.18 -13.24 -2.53
CA GLN A 147 3.65 -12.28 -3.51
C GLN A 147 3.99 -12.63 -4.96
N ARG A 148 4.89 -13.59 -5.21
CA ARG A 148 5.02 -14.20 -6.54
C ARG A 148 3.78 -15.06 -6.73
N TYR A 149 2.87 -14.59 -7.56
CA TYR A 149 1.62 -15.27 -7.86
C TYR A 149 1.93 -16.70 -8.33
N THR A 150 1.62 -17.68 -7.48
CA THR A 150 2.10 -19.07 -7.56
C THR A 150 1.54 -19.85 -8.75
N ARG A 151 0.62 -19.26 -9.51
CA ARG A 151 0.14 -19.82 -10.77
C ARG A 151 0.58 -18.90 -11.90
N ASN A 152 1.61 -19.35 -12.62
CA ASN A 152 2.22 -18.71 -13.79
C ASN A 152 1.28 -18.65 -15.00
N THR A 153 0.03 -18.20 -14.84
CA THR A 153 -0.80 -17.89 -16.01
C THR A 153 -0.32 -16.55 -16.57
N PRO A 154 0.24 -16.51 -17.78
CA PRO A 154 0.69 -15.25 -18.38
C PRO A 154 -0.51 -14.30 -18.51
N ILE A 155 -0.36 -13.09 -18.00
CA ILE A 155 -1.33 -12.02 -18.26
C ILE A 155 -0.95 -11.38 -19.59
N THR A 156 -1.82 -11.49 -20.58
CA THR A 156 -1.59 -10.91 -21.90
C THR A 156 -1.77 -9.39 -21.88
N VAL A 157 -1.22 -8.71 -22.88
CA VAL A 157 -1.41 -7.26 -23.08
C VAL A 157 -2.90 -6.90 -23.15
N ASN A 158 -3.68 -7.65 -23.94
CA ASN A 158 -5.14 -7.44 -24.04
C ASN A 158 -5.89 -7.61 -22.70
N MET A 159 -5.47 -8.56 -21.85
CA MET A 159 -6.02 -8.71 -20.50
C MET A 159 -5.74 -7.48 -19.64
N LYS A 160 -4.51 -6.97 -19.70
CA LYS A 160 -4.08 -5.77 -18.98
C LYS A 160 -4.82 -4.54 -19.46
N ASP A 161 -4.95 -4.33 -20.77
CA ASP A 161 -5.59 -3.15 -21.35
C ASP A 161 -7.06 -3.07 -21.01
N ARG A 162 -7.81 -4.18 -21.09
CA ARG A 162 -9.21 -4.21 -20.65
C ARG A 162 -9.35 -3.88 -19.18
N PHE A 163 -8.49 -4.45 -18.33
CA PHE A 163 -8.49 -4.14 -16.91
C PHE A 163 -8.19 -2.65 -16.64
N TYR A 164 -7.20 -2.08 -17.32
CA TYR A 164 -6.85 -0.66 -17.18
C TYR A 164 -7.97 0.26 -17.67
N LYS A 165 -8.66 -0.07 -18.76
CA LYS A 165 -9.85 0.67 -19.21
C LYS A 165 -10.95 0.67 -18.14
N ARG A 166 -11.15 -0.44 -17.42
CA ARG A 166 -12.12 -0.51 -16.30
C ARG A 166 -11.64 0.17 -15.01
N ASN A 167 -10.33 0.35 -14.86
CA ASN A 167 -9.67 0.93 -13.68
C ASN A 167 -8.97 2.25 -14.01
N HIS A 168 -9.59 3.03 -14.89
CA HIS A 168 -9.03 4.26 -15.45
C HIS A 168 -8.53 5.24 -14.37
N ALA A 169 -9.31 5.49 -13.33
CA ALA A 169 -8.92 6.42 -12.26
C ALA A 169 -7.69 5.94 -11.47
N ASP A 170 -7.62 4.65 -11.12
CA ASP A 170 -6.43 4.09 -10.43
C ASP A 170 -5.20 4.10 -11.35
N VAL A 171 -5.37 3.91 -12.65
CA VAL A 171 -4.28 3.94 -13.63
C VAL A 171 -3.74 5.35 -13.79
N MET A 172 -4.59 6.36 -13.98
CA MET A 172 -4.17 7.76 -14.04
C MET A 172 -3.47 8.19 -12.74
N LEU A 173 -4.10 7.90 -11.59
CA LEU A 173 -3.57 8.21 -10.27
C LEU A 173 -2.17 7.60 -10.06
N TYR A 174 -2.01 6.30 -10.32
CA TYR A 174 -0.72 5.64 -10.17
C TYR A 174 0.34 6.19 -11.13
N THR A 175 -0.05 6.48 -12.38
CA THR A 175 0.87 6.99 -13.41
C THR A 175 1.40 8.37 -13.03
N HIS A 176 0.52 9.28 -12.61
CA HIS A 176 0.89 10.62 -12.14
C HIS A 176 1.85 10.54 -10.96
N PHE A 177 1.48 9.83 -9.91
CA PHE A 177 2.26 9.79 -8.68
C PHE A 177 3.55 8.97 -8.78
N LYS A 178 3.61 7.97 -9.67
CA LYS A 178 4.87 7.30 -9.98
C LYS A 178 5.86 8.26 -10.65
N ALA A 179 5.39 9.05 -11.62
CA ALA A 179 6.24 10.06 -12.26
C ALA A 179 6.63 11.19 -11.30
N SER A 180 5.69 11.66 -10.46
CA SER A 180 5.98 12.63 -9.39
C SER A 180 7.03 12.09 -8.41
N PHE A 181 6.89 10.85 -7.97
CA PHE A 181 7.86 10.19 -7.09
C PHE A 181 9.26 10.11 -7.69
N GLN A 182 9.38 9.75 -8.99
CA GLN A 182 10.67 9.71 -9.68
C GLN A 182 11.33 11.10 -9.70
N ARG A 183 10.57 12.14 -10.08
CA ARG A 183 11.06 13.53 -10.05
C ARG A 183 11.48 13.98 -8.65
N GLN A 184 10.79 13.51 -7.61
CA GLN A 184 11.16 13.83 -6.22
C GLN A 184 12.48 13.16 -5.83
N ILE A 185 12.68 11.88 -6.16
CA ILE A 185 13.95 11.17 -5.92
C ILE A 185 15.12 11.86 -6.62
N GLU A 186 14.95 12.27 -7.87
CA GLU A 186 15.99 12.96 -8.65
C GLU A 186 16.46 14.26 -7.95
N LYS A 187 15.58 14.91 -7.18
CA LYS A 187 15.88 16.13 -6.43
C LYS A 187 16.54 15.89 -5.06
N GLU A 188 16.56 14.66 -4.55
CA GLU A 188 17.11 14.36 -3.21
C GLU A 188 18.63 14.44 -3.11
N GLY A 189 19.32 14.51 -4.25
CA GLY A 189 20.77 14.57 -4.34
C GLY A 189 21.44 13.20 -4.46
N ALA A 190 22.75 13.24 -4.73
CA ALA A 190 23.53 12.06 -5.11
C ALA A 190 23.71 11.02 -4.00
N ASP A 191 23.39 11.36 -2.74
CA ASP A 191 23.59 10.49 -1.58
C ASP A 191 22.32 9.71 -1.16
N PHE A 192 21.18 10.00 -1.79
CA PHE A 192 19.89 9.42 -1.43
C PHE A 192 19.87 7.90 -1.64
N LEU A 193 20.44 7.41 -2.75
CA LEU A 193 20.47 5.98 -3.02
C LEU A 193 21.33 5.22 -2.01
N GLN A 194 22.41 5.83 -1.53
CA GLN A 194 23.28 5.27 -0.48
C GLN A 194 22.52 5.24 0.85
N GLU A 195 21.74 6.28 1.17
CA GLU A 195 20.84 6.29 2.33
C GLU A 195 19.83 5.14 2.25
N VAL A 196 19.21 4.93 1.08
CA VAL A 196 18.26 3.84 0.85
C VAL A 196 18.92 2.48 1.02
N GLN A 197 20.13 2.28 0.49
CA GLN A 197 20.84 1.00 0.63
C GLN A 197 21.28 0.73 2.08
N TYR A 198 21.66 1.78 2.82
CA TYR A 198 21.90 1.67 4.25
C TYR A 198 20.62 1.26 4.98
N PHE A 199 19.50 1.96 4.73
CA PHE A 199 18.21 1.65 5.34
C PHE A 199 17.73 0.23 5.03
N LYS A 200 17.88 -0.24 3.78
CA LYS A 200 17.54 -1.63 3.40
C LYS A 200 18.28 -2.65 4.27
N ARG A 201 19.60 -2.51 4.41
CA ARG A 201 20.43 -3.41 5.25
C ARG A 201 20.00 -3.34 6.72
N LEU A 202 19.88 -2.13 7.25
CA LEU A 202 19.42 -1.92 8.62
C LEU A 202 18.06 -2.58 8.89
N ASN A 203 17.09 -2.41 7.99
CA ASN A 203 15.75 -2.99 8.17
C ASN A 203 15.76 -4.53 8.08
N GLU A 204 16.64 -5.12 7.27
CA GLU A 204 16.88 -6.57 7.25
C GLU A 204 17.49 -7.04 8.59
N ASP A 205 18.51 -6.35 9.10
CA ASP A 205 19.16 -6.67 10.37
C ASP A 205 18.19 -6.60 11.56
N VAL A 206 17.39 -5.52 11.63
CA VAL A 206 16.34 -5.36 12.65
C VAL A 206 15.31 -6.46 12.55
N SER A 207 14.89 -6.82 11.32
CA SER A 207 13.99 -7.93 11.12
C SER A 207 14.59 -9.23 11.64
N HIS A 208 15.85 -9.53 11.35
CA HIS A 208 16.52 -10.73 11.82
C HIS A 208 16.62 -10.76 13.35
N PHE A 209 17.00 -9.63 13.96
CA PHE A 209 17.04 -9.46 15.41
C PHE A 209 15.68 -9.77 16.06
N CYS A 210 14.60 -9.16 15.58
CA CYS A 210 13.26 -9.35 16.14
C CYS A 210 12.62 -10.72 15.86
N HIS A 211 13.10 -11.48 14.86
CA HIS A 211 12.67 -12.87 14.65
C HIS A 211 13.47 -13.87 15.49
N SER A 212 14.64 -13.49 16.01
CA SER A 212 15.48 -14.37 16.82
C SER A 212 14.86 -14.60 18.21
N ARG A 213 14.92 -15.84 18.73
CA ARG A 213 14.37 -16.20 20.06
C ARG A 213 15.13 -15.59 21.24
N LYS A 214 16.21 -14.82 21.01
CA LYS A 214 17.08 -14.24 22.05
C LYS A 214 16.67 -12.81 22.41
N THR A 215 15.38 -12.59 22.68
CA THR A 215 14.78 -11.29 23.01
C THR A 215 15.19 -10.70 24.37
N ALA A 216 16.26 -11.19 25.00
CA ALA A 216 16.82 -10.59 26.22
C ALA A 216 17.91 -9.53 25.94
N ARG A 217 18.37 -9.40 24.69
CA ARG A 217 19.45 -8.46 24.32
C ARG A 217 18.89 -7.19 23.66
N LYS A 218 19.52 -6.05 23.92
CA LYS A 218 19.35 -4.81 23.17
C LYS A 218 20.18 -4.85 21.90
N MET A 219 19.64 -4.37 20.78
CA MET A 219 20.40 -4.10 19.55
C MET A 219 20.69 -2.60 19.50
N VAL A 220 21.96 -2.22 19.39
CA VAL A 220 22.36 -0.82 19.23
C VAL A 220 22.67 -0.56 17.76
N VAL A 221 21.99 0.43 17.18
CA VAL A 221 22.28 0.96 15.86
C VAL A 221 23.18 2.18 16.06
N PRO A 222 24.44 2.14 15.60
CA PRO A 222 25.38 3.23 15.81
C PRO A 222 24.98 4.46 14.97
N LYS A 223 25.52 5.62 15.36
CA LYS A 223 25.40 6.84 14.58
C LYS A 223 25.96 6.62 13.18
N SER A 224 25.26 7.15 12.18
CA SER A 224 25.66 7.13 10.78
C SER A 224 25.57 8.54 10.18
N LYS A 225 25.95 8.67 8.91
CA LYS A 225 25.73 9.91 8.14
C LYS A 225 24.26 10.34 8.13
N TRP A 226 23.31 9.41 8.15
CA TRP A 226 21.89 9.67 7.88
C TRP A 226 20.97 9.59 9.10
N ASN A 227 21.50 9.18 10.26
CA ASN A 227 20.72 9.01 11.47
C ASN A 227 21.61 8.97 12.73
N GLU A 228 21.12 9.55 13.82
CA GLU A 228 21.72 9.39 15.15
C GLU A 228 21.65 7.94 15.65
N ALA A 229 22.45 7.61 16.65
CA ALA A 229 22.41 6.29 17.27
C ALA A 229 21.08 6.06 17.98
N PHE A 230 20.58 4.81 17.95
CA PHE A 230 19.39 4.41 18.70
C PHE A 230 19.48 2.93 19.10
N SER A 231 18.67 2.52 20.07
CA SER A 231 18.63 1.13 20.54
C SER A 231 17.25 0.52 20.39
N LEU A 232 17.20 -0.75 20.04
CA LEU A 232 16.00 -1.56 19.96
C LEU A 232 16.03 -2.64 21.04
N ASP A 233 14.90 -2.91 21.65
CA ASP A 233 14.77 -3.89 22.72
C ASP A 233 13.62 -4.88 22.45
N SER A 234 13.34 -5.71 23.45
CA SER A 234 12.29 -6.71 23.40
C SER A 234 10.89 -6.11 23.23
N SER A 235 10.64 -4.93 23.80
CA SER A 235 9.36 -4.22 23.70
C SER A 235 9.13 -3.73 22.27
N PHE A 236 10.16 -3.17 21.65
CA PHE A 236 10.13 -2.83 20.23
C PHE A 236 9.80 -4.06 19.39
N CYS A 237 10.52 -5.17 19.56
CA CYS A 237 10.28 -6.38 18.76
C CYS A 237 8.89 -6.99 18.99
N ALA A 238 8.37 -6.93 20.21
CA ALA A 238 7.01 -7.36 20.53
C ALA A 238 5.98 -6.55 19.73
N SER A 239 6.21 -5.25 19.55
CA SER A 239 5.35 -4.33 18.79
C SER A 239 5.55 -4.44 17.27
N TYR A 240 6.80 -4.60 16.83
CA TYR A 240 7.23 -4.70 15.44
C TYR A 240 6.53 -5.85 14.67
N GLY A 241 6.22 -6.95 15.36
CA GLY A 241 5.53 -8.10 14.79
C GLY A 241 4.00 -7.99 14.73
N LYS A 242 3.40 -6.97 15.33
CA LYS A 242 1.95 -6.87 15.50
C LYS A 242 1.25 -6.51 14.19
N THR A 243 0.05 -7.07 14.00
CA THR A 243 -0.76 -6.83 12.79
C THR A 243 -1.64 -5.60 12.93
N ARG A 244 -2.27 -5.16 11.83
CA ARG A 244 -3.29 -4.10 11.85
C ARG A 244 -4.36 -4.30 12.93
N ARG A 245 -4.76 -5.55 13.24
CA ARG A 245 -5.79 -5.82 14.25
C ARG A 245 -5.38 -5.37 15.65
N TYR A 246 -4.08 -5.37 15.95
CA TYR A 246 -3.54 -4.88 17.21
C TYR A 246 -3.50 -3.34 17.24
N TRP A 247 -3.01 -2.72 16.16
CA TRP A 247 -2.83 -1.27 16.10
C TRP A 247 -4.14 -0.49 15.88
N HIS A 248 -5.10 -1.08 15.18
CA HIS A 248 -6.32 -0.37 14.79
C HIS A 248 -7.10 0.20 15.97
N PRO A 249 -7.43 -0.56 17.04
CA PRO A 249 -8.14 0.00 18.21
C PRO A 249 -7.35 1.09 18.93
N LEU A 250 -6.02 0.98 19.00
CA LEU A 250 -5.14 1.96 19.65
C LEU A 250 -5.09 3.29 18.90
N LEU A 251 -5.08 3.23 17.57
CA LEU A 251 -5.05 4.42 16.73
C LEU A 251 -6.44 5.07 16.63
N THR A 252 -7.52 4.29 16.60
CA THR A 252 -8.88 4.85 16.54
C THR A 252 -9.33 5.45 17.86
N SER A 253 -8.94 4.89 19.01
CA SER A 253 -9.29 5.46 20.32
C SER A 253 -8.74 6.87 20.53
N VAL A 254 -7.55 7.15 20.00
CA VAL A 254 -6.90 8.47 20.04
C VAL A 254 -7.66 9.51 19.19
N HIS A 255 -8.29 9.10 18.09
CA HIS A 255 -9.03 10.01 17.20
C HIS A 255 -10.51 10.19 17.58
N HIS A 256 -11.10 9.29 18.37
CA HIS A 256 -12.48 9.44 18.84
C HIS A 256 -12.66 10.56 19.89
N TYR A 257 -11.60 11.07 20.52
CA TYR A 257 -11.70 12.23 21.40
C TYR A 257 -11.96 13.55 20.66
N THR A 258 -11.76 13.60 19.34
CA THR A 258 -11.95 14.81 18.52
C THR A 258 -13.28 14.88 17.75
N SER A 259 -14.17 13.89 17.88
CA SER A 259 -15.46 13.84 17.18
C SER A 259 -16.67 14.12 18.09
N LYS A 260 -16.56 15.06 19.04
CA LYS A 260 -17.71 15.58 19.81
C LYS A 260 -18.29 16.90 19.27
N TYR A 261 -17.74 17.44 18.19
CA TYR A 261 -18.32 18.59 17.49
C TYR A 261 -18.49 18.25 16.01
N ASN A 262 -19.68 17.78 15.65
CA ASN A 262 -20.34 17.97 14.34
C ASN A 262 -21.61 17.11 14.31
N ASN A 263 -22.59 17.55 15.09
CA ASN A 263 -24.01 17.29 14.85
C ASN A 263 -24.68 18.67 14.71
N LYS A 264 -24.72 19.17 13.47
CA LYS A 264 -25.76 20.06 12.94
C LYS A 264 -25.81 19.86 11.43
#